data_AF-A0A5N3UZ92-F1
#
_entry.id   AF-A0A5N3UZ92-F1
#
_cell.length_a   1.000
_cell.length_b   1.000
_cell.length_c   1.000
_cell.angle_alpha   90.00
_cell.angle_beta   90.00
_cell.angle_gamma   90.00
#
_symmetry.space_group_name_H-M   'P 1'
#
loop_
_entity.id
_entity.type
_entity.pdbx_description
1 polymer ?
#
loop_
_entity_poly.entity_id
_entity_poly.type
_entity_poly.pdbx_seq_one_letter_code
_entity_poly.pdbx_strand_id
1 'polypeptide(L)'
;MIGPDPRPAPGLARWAESYEAKSERRQETRESRRCRPNVTTCRLVGKAPRTQQREQLRRARQQQFFRRRNLEVEEKGEAQSPPAREPGPSRRTGQAADLKEPLSWAKRTSSPRQQESGTSSKVFATQNHPPSGAWRDPADHLTTQAGDLPPQASPIKKASKHHRGTQTKAAETQSTIKNDASQQTNYGVAVLDKEIIQLSEYLKEALQRELVLKQKMVILQDLLSTLIQASDSTWKGQLNEEKLKGKLRSLENQLYACTQKYSPWGMKKVLLEMEDQKNSYEQKAKESLQKVLEEKMSAEQQLQNTQRSLALAEQKCEEWKSQYEALKEDWRTLGTQHRELESQLHVLQSKLQGADSRDSQMNQALRLLESEHQELQARIECLQEDRDLCSSDTQHLQDQLKRSEEEKLALVTKVQQLQSLLQNQSLQLQEQEKLLTKKDQALPVRSPKPSHNEVEPEGPGKEQDLDFRDELQKKTLQLLAKEKECRELHSELDNLSDEYLSCLRKLQHCREELSQSQQPPPRRQCGRWILMLMALTAIAVAVMLANKDSLTL
;
A
#
# COMPACT_ATOMS: atom_id res chain seq x y z
N MET A 1 -57.60 -32.05 -28.72
CA MET A 1 -56.32 -32.23 -29.44
C MET A 1 -56.53 -31.78 -30.88
N ILE A 2 -55.65 -30.94 -31.43
CA ILE A 2 -55.55 -30.64 -32.87
C ILE A 2 -54.05 -30.58 -33.16
N GLY A 3 -53.57 -31.29 -34.19
CA GLY A 3 -52.15 -31.37 -34.51
C GLY A 3 -51.63 -30.14 -35.26
N PRO A 4 -50.33 -29.81 -35.18
CA PRO A 4 -49.73 -28.75 -35.98
C PRO A 4 -49.46 -29.23 -37.42
N ASP A 5 -49.78 -28.39 -38.40
CA ASP A 5 -49.49 -28.63 -39.82
C ASP A 5 -47.96 -28.75 -40.09
N PRO A 6 -47.52 -29.63 -41.01
CA PRO A 6 -46.11 -29.78 -41.33
C PRO A 6 -45.60 -28.61 -42.19
N ARG A 7 -44.54 -27.94 -41.73
CA ARG A 7 -43.88 -26.89 -42.52
C ARG A 7 -43.19 -27.49 -43.75
N PRO A 8 -43.32 -26.91 -44.96
CA PRO A 8 -42.60 -27.36 -46.14
C PRO A 8 -41.09 -27.09 -46.03
N ALA A 9 -40.28 -27.97 -46.61
CA ALA A 9 -38.81 -27.87 -46.54
C ALA A 9 -38.23 -26.72 -47.39
N PRO A 10 -37.13 -26.06 -46.95
CA PRO A 10 -36.62 -24.83 -47.55
C PRO A 10 -35.76 -25.05 -48.82
N GLY A 11 -36.31 -25.77 -49.82
CA GLY A 11 -35.62 -26.14 -51.05
C GLY A 11 -35.88 -25.20 -52.25
N LEU A 12 -37.06 -25.33 -52.88
CA LEU A 12 -37.25 -25.06 -54.32
C LEU A 12 -38.14 -23.86 -54.70
N ALA A 13 -38.78 -23.17 -53.75
CA ALA A 13 -39.83 -22.19 -54.05
C ALA A 13 -39.35 -20.76 -54.43
N ARG A 14 -38.06 -20.54 -54.71
CA ARG A 14 -37.44 -19.18 -54.66
C ARG A 14 -37.56 -18.30 -55.92
N TRP A 15 -38.14 -18.81 -57.00
CA TRP A 15 -38.19 -18.11 -58.30
C TRP A 15 -39.53 -17.41 -58.60
N ALA A 16 -40.66 -17.93 -58.12
CA ALA A 16 -42.01 -17.40 -58.41
C ALA A 16 -42.56 -16.44 -57.34
N GLU A 17 -41.69 -15.79 -56.56
CA GLU A 17 -42.09 -14.98 -55.42
C GLU A 17 -42.45 -13.53 -55.82
N SER A 18 -43.65 -13.07 -55.44
CA SER A 18 -44.11 -11.68 -55.61
C SER A 18 -43.17 -10.65 -54.95
N TYR A 19 -43.21 -9.40 -55.42
CA TYR A 19 -42.43 -8.30 -54.86
C TYR A 19 -42.77 -8.05 -53.38
N GLU A 20 -44.05 -8.09 -53.01
CA GLU A 20 -44.52 -7.90 -51.63
C GLU A 20 -44.02 -9.02 -50.71
N ALA A 21 -44.18 -10.27 -51.13
CA ALA A 21 -43.63 -11.44 -50.43
C ALA A 21 -42.09 -11.43 -50.31
N LYS A 22 -41.39 -10.58 -51.09
CA LYS A 22 -39.95 -10.29 -50.95
C LYS A 22 -39.67 -9.07 -50.06
N SER A 23 -40.54 -8.05 -50.00
CA SER A 23 -40.40 -6.93 -49.07
C SER A 23 -40.72 -7.35 -47.64
N GLU A 24 -41.80 -8.11 -47.42
CA GLU A 24 -42.20 -8.63 -46.12
C GLU A 24 -41.10 -9.48 -45.48
N ARG A 25 -40.57 -10.49 -46.18
CA ARG A 25 -39.45 -11.31 -45.66
C ARG A 25 -38.16 -10.50 -45.44
N ARG A 26 -37.94 -9.41 -46.19
CA ARG A 26 -36.83 -8.47 -45.91
C ARG A 26 -37.08 -7.67 -44.64
N GLN A 27 -38.34 -7.32 -44.34
CA GLN A 27 -38.74 -6.66 -43.11
C GLN A 27 -38.70 -7.63 -41.91
N GLU A 28 -39.28 -8.82 -42.01
CA GLU A 28 -39.18 -9.89 -41.02
C GLU A 28 -37.72 -10.26 -40.71
N THR A 29 -36.84 -10.32 -41.73
CA THR A 29 -35.39 -10.52 -41.55
C THR A 29 -34.70 -9.35 -40.83
N ARG A 30 -35.25 -8.13 -40.90
CA ARG A 30 -34.76 -6.95 -40.15
C ARG A 30 -35.31 -6.93 -38.73
N GLU A 31 -36.57 -7.29 -38.53
CA GLU A 31 -37.25 -7.32 -37.23
C GLU A 31 -36.74 -8.47 -36.37
N SER A 32 -36.61 -9.68 -36.92
CA SER A 32 -35.94 -10.82 -36.25
C SER A 32 -34.46 -10.56 -35.92
N ARG A 33 -33.81 -9.58 -36.55
CA ARG A 33 -32.48 -9.07 -36.15
C ARG A 33 -32.55 -7.99 -35.07
N ARG A 34 -33.64 -7.21 -34.97
CA ARG A 34 -33.90 -6.26 -33.87
C ARG A 34 -34.32 -6.98 -32.59
N CYS A 35 -35.10 -8.04 -32.70
CA CYS A 35 -35.63 -8.82 -31.57
C CYS A 35 -34.66 -9.87 -31.00
N ARG A 36 -33.46 -10.02 -31.59
CA ARG A 36 -32.37 -10.77 -30.95
C ARG A 36 -31.70 -9.89 -29.89
N PRO A 37 -31.52 -10.34 -28.64
CA PRO A 37 -30.69 -9.62 -27.69
C PRO A 37 -29.26 -9.53 -28.23
N ASN A 38 -28.69 -8.32 -28.24
CA ASN A 38 -27.35 -8.06 -28.76
C ASN A 38 -26.25 -8.58 -27.82
N VAL A 39 -26.11 -9.91 -27.74
CA VAL A 39 -25.02 -10.60 -27.03
C VAL A 39 -23.73 -10.46 -27.83
N THR A 40 -23.19 -9.24 -27.87
CA THR A 40 -21.80 -9.02 -28.24
C THR A 40 -20.93 -9.57 -27.11
N THR A 41 -20.12 -10.59 -27.41
CA THR A 41 -19.40 -11.39 -26.40
C THR A 41 -18.39 -10.59 -25.58
N CYS A 42 -18.11 -9.34 -25.96
CA CYS A 42 -17.13 -8.44 -25.37
C CYS A 42 -17.57 -7.74 -24.07
N ARG A 43 -18.87 -7.72 -23.72
CA ARG A 43 -19.38 -7.05 -22.49
C ARG A 43 -20.47 -7.85 -21.78
N LEU A 44 -20.06 -8.92 -21.08
CA LEU A 44 -20.90 -9.59 -20.07
C LEU A 44 -20.14 -9.77 -18.76
N VAL A 45 -20.49 -8.92 -17.78
CA VAL A 45 -20.11 -9.08 -16.37
C VAL A 45 -20.91 -10.24 -15.78
N GLY A 46 -20.22 -11.31 -15.41
CA GLY A 46 -20.83 -12.52 -14.87
C GLY A 46 -19.77 -13.42 -14.24
N LYS A 47 -19.62 -13.32 -12.90
CA LYS A 47 -18.62 -14.06 -12.12
C LYS A 47 -19.25 -15.33 -11.52
N ALA A 48 -19.16 -16.45 -12.22
CA ALA A 48 -19.31 -17.79 -11.61
C ALA A 48 -18.62 -18.89 -12.46
N PRO A 49 -19.16 -19.37 -13.59
CA PRO A 49 -18.63 -20.55 -14.29
C PRO A 49 -17.33 -20.31 -15.08
N ARG A 50 -16.91 -19.05 -15.26
CA ARG A 50 -15.80 -18.67 -16.15
C ARG A 50 -14.40 -18.79 -15.53
N THR A 51 -14.27 -18.97 -14.22
CA THR A 51 -12.96 -19.08 -13.55
C THR A 51 -12.23 -20.35 -13.96
N GLN A 52 -12.85 -21.53 -13.81
CA GLN A 52 -12.25 -22.83 -14.10
C GLN A 52 -11.81 -22.94 -15.58
N GLN A 53 -12.66 -22.54 -16.52
CA GLN A 53 -12.32 -22.56 -17.96
C GLN A 53 -11.20 -21.57 -18.30
N ARG A 54 -11.18 -20.38 -17.68
CA ARG A 54 -10.10 -19.39 -17.86
C ARG A 54 -8.78 -19.85 -17.25
N GLU A 55 -8.82 -20.58 -16.13
CA GLU A 55 -7.65 -21.23 -15.55
C GLU A 55 -7.14 -22.38 -16.41
N GLN A 56 -8.01 -23.26 -16.94
CA GLN A 56 -7.61 -24.32 -17.86
C GLN A 56 -6.89 -23.73 -19.09
N LEU A 57 -7.43 -22.67 -19.70
CA LEU A 57 -6.79 -21.96 -20.80
C LEU A 57 -5.48 -21.24 -20.38
N ARG A 58 -5.34 -20.81 -19.12
CA ARG A 58 -4.11 -20.22 -18.58
C ARG A 58 -3.03 -21.28 -18.35
N ARG A 59 -3.37 -22.40 -17.69
CA ARG A 59 -2.49 -23.57 -17.49
C ARG A 59 -2.01 -24.13 -18.83
N ALA A 60 -2.90 -24.32 -19.81
CA ALA A 60 -2.54 -24.78 -21.15
C ALA A 60 -1.58 -23.83 -21.88
N ARG A 61 -1.74 -22.50 -21.75
CA ARG A 61 -0.79 -21.51 -22.28
C ARG A 61 0.56 -21.54 -21.56
N GLN A 62 0.58 -21.73 -20.24
CA GLN A 62 1.82 -21.86 -19.47
C GLN A 62 2.56 -23.16 -19.82
N GLN A 63 1.88 -24.29 -19.96
CA GLN A 63 2.46 -25.55 -20.43
C GLN A 63 3.03 -25.42 -21.86
N GLN A 64 2.32 -24.74 -22.78
CA GLN A 64 2.87 -24.39 -24.11
C GLN A 64 4.11 -23.49 -24.02
N PHE A 65 4.15 -22.55 -23.08
CA PHE A 65 5.28 -21.63 -22.89
C PHE A 65 6.52 -22.34 -22.33
N PHE A 66 6.35 -23.21 -21.32
CA PHE A 66 7.42 -24.04 -20.77
C PHE A 66 7.94 -25.05 -21.79
N ARG A 67 7.06 -25.77 -22.51
CA ARG A 67 7.43 -26.71 -23.58
C ARG A 67 8.15 -26.02 -24.76
N ARG A 68 7.90 -24.74 -25.02
CA ARG A 68 8.62 -23.93 -26.04
C ARG A 68 9.96 -23.36 -25.54
N ARG A 69 10.31 -23.56 -24.27
CA ARG A 69 11.54 -23.03 -23.65
C ARG A 69 12.40 -24.10 -22.96
N ASN A 70 12.02 -25.38 -23.06
CA ASN A 70 12.68 -26.50 -22.40
C ASN A 70 12.92 -26.27 -20.89
N LEU A 71 11.93 -25.67 -20.24
CA LEU A 71 11.91 -25.49 -18.78
C LEU A 71 11.02 -26.58 -18.19
N GLU A 72 11.63 -27.59 -17.58
CA GLU A 72 10.89 -28.57 -16.78
C GLU A 72 10.39 -27.95 -15.48
N VAL A 73 9.27 -28.48 -14.98
CA VAL A 73 8.67 -28.09 -13.70
C VAL A 73 8.72 -29.33 -12.81
N GLU A 74 9.49 -29.29 -11.72
CA GLU A 74 9.38 -30.29 -10.65
C GLU A 74 8.03 -30.14 -9.93
N GLU A 75 6.98 -30.79 -10.42
CA GLU A 75 5.81 -31.12 -9.59
C GLU A 75 6.13 -32.36 -8.75
N LYS A 76 6.89 -32.17 -7.66
CA LYS A 76 7.07 -33.18 -6.60
C LYS A 76 5.73 -33.46 -5.93
N GLY A 77 5.05 -34.54 -6.34
CA GLY A 77 3.73 -34.87 -5.82
C GLY A 77 3.05 -36.10 -6.42
N GLU A 78 3.79 -37.18 -6.68
CA GLU A 78 3.15 -38.45 -7.06
C GLU A 78 2.31 -39.01 -5.89
N ALA A 79 1.00 -39.12 -6.11
CA ALA A 79 0.10 -39.95 -5.31
C ALA A 79 -0.47 -41.04 -6.21
N GLN A 80 0.31 -42.11 -6.41
CA GLN A 80 -0.11 -43.24 -7.25
C GLN A 80 -1.30 -43.98 -6.61
N SER A 81 -2.30 -44.32 -7.42
CA SER A 81 -3.51 -45.02 -6.98
C SER A 81 -3.23 -46.48 -6.59
N PRO A 82 -3.73 -46.99 -5.46
CA PRO A 82 -3.44 -48.36 -5.01
C PRO A 82 -4.21 -49.42 -5.82
N PRO A 83 -3.57 -50.55 -6.20
CA PRO A 83 -4.28 -51.73 -6.69
C PRO A 83 -4.92 -52.51 -5.52
N ALA A 84 -6.10 -53.09 -5.74
CA ALA A 84 -6.83 -53.82 -4.71
C ALA A 84 -6.28 -55.23 -4.47
N ARG A 85 -6.22 -55.67 -3.20
CA ARG A 85 -6.21 -57.08 -2.78
C ARG A 85 -6.50 -57.28 -1.29
N GLU A 86 -7.40 -58.21 -1.01
CA GLU A 86 -7.48 -59.03 0.22
C GLU A 86 -7.39 -60.52 -0.20
N PRO A 87 -7.24 -61.49 0.72
CA PRO A 87 -7.03 -61.40 2.17
C PRO A 87 -5.66 -61.99 2.61
N GLY A 88 -5.44 -62.16 3.93
CA GLY A 88 -4.24 -62.79 4.53
C GLY A 88 -4.23 -64.34 4.47
N PRO A 89 -3.56 -65.08 5.39
CA PRO A 89 -3.12 -64.68 6.75
C PRO A 89 -1.67 -65.14 7.12
N SER A 90 -1.39 -65.27 8.43
CA SER A 90 -0.23 -65.93 9.08
C SER A 90 1.04 -65.07 9.30
N ARG A 91 1.90 -65.26 10.33
CA ARG A 91 1.74 -65.59 11.79
C ARG A 91 3.14 -65.44 12.47
N ARG A 92 3.22 -64.72 13.60
CA ARG A 92 4.24 -64.82 14.70
C ARG A 92 5.77 -64.78 14.41
N THR A 93 6.46 -63.95 15.21
CA THR A 93 7.84 -64.10 15.78
C THR A 93 9.04 -64.28 14.84
N GLY A 94 10.19 -63.63 15.06
CA GLY A 94 10.58 -62.66 16.10
C GLY A 94 12.10 -62.70 16.38
N GLN A 95 12.61 -61.71 17.14
CA GLN A 95 14.03 -61.54 17.55
C GLN A 95 15.04 -61.27 16.40
N ALA A 96 16.21 -60.64 16.63
CA ALA A 96 16.62 -59.66 17.65
C ALA A 96 17.96 -59.01 17.25
N ALA A 97 18.23 -57.80 17.77
CA ALA A 97 19.53 -57.11 17.79
C ALA A 97 20.09 -56.68 16.39
N ASP A 98 21.09 -55.77 16.29
CA ASP A 98 21.86 -55.10 17.34
C ASP A 98 22.35 -53.68 16.92
N LEU A 99 22.97 -52.97 17.87
CA LEU A 99 23.96 -51.88 17.73
C LEU A 99 23.51 -50.47 17.24
N LYS A 100 23.22 -49.64 18.26
CA LYS A 100 23.84 -48.32 18.52
C LYS A 100 23.41 -47.04 17.78
N GLU A 101 22.54 -46.31 18.47
CA GLU A 101 22.75 -44.93 18.98
C GLU A 101 24.21 -44.52 19.36
N PRO A 102 24.51 -43.21 19.61
CA PRO A 102 23.79 -41.97 19.23
C PRO A 102 24.70 -40.76 18.83
N LEU A 103 24.06 -39.61 18.57
CA LEU A 103 24.46 -38.22 18.92
C LEU A 103 25.95 -37.78 18.87
N SER A 104 26.26 -36.70 18.11
CA SER A 104 26.32 -35.33 18.70
C SER A 104 26.95 -34.24 17.79
N TRP A 105 26.35 -33.04 17.87
CA TRP A 105 26.91 -31.67 17.88
C TRP A 105 28.12 -31.18 17.03
N ALA A 106 27.94 -29.92 16.57
CA ALA A 106 28.89 -28.79 16.61
C ALA A 106 29.52 -28.23 15.30
N LYS A 107 29.18 -26.96 15.04
CA LYS A 107 29.99 -25.82 14.56
C LYS A 107 31.25 -26.08 13.69
N ARG A 108 31.33 -25.36 12.57
CA ARG A 108 32.53 -24.55 12.24
C ARG A 108 32.19 -23.27 11.49
N THR A 109 32.95 -22.22 11.76
CA THR A 109 32.84 -20.86 11.20
C THR A 109 34.16 -20.48 10.53
N SER A 110 34.14 -19.88 9.32
CA SER A 110 35.13 -18.86 8.88
C SER A 110 34.87 -18.37 7.45
N SER A 111 34.90 -17.05 7.25
CA SER A 111 35.06 -16.33 5.97
C SER A 111 36.58 -16.27 5.61
N PRO A 112 37.14 -15.38 4.72
CA PRO A 112 36.57 -14.36 3.82
C PRO A 112 37.20 -14.30 2.39
N ARG A 113 36.82 -13.32 1.55
CA ARG A 113 37.76 -12.37 0.87
C ARG A 113 37.05 -11.19 0.15
N GLN A 114 37.81 -10.09 -0.04
CA GLN A 114 37.61 -8.86 -0.84
C GLN A 114 36.97 -9.08 -2.24
N GLN A 115 36.17 -8.19 -2.85
CA GLN A 115 36.02 -6.71 -2.89
C GLN A 115 36.66 -6.06 -4.13
N GLU A 116 35.82 -5.40 -4.96
CA GLU A 116 36.04 -4.26 -5.89
C GLU A 116 34.99 -4.34 -7.03
N SER A 117 34.60 -3.31 -7.78
CA SER A 117 34.36 -1.87 -7.54
C SER A 117 33.70 -1.32 -8.83
N GLY A 118 32.62 -0.54 -8.75
CA GLY A 118 31.85 -0.21 -9.98
C GLY A 118 30.76 0.85 -9.82
N THR A 119 31.17 2.11 -9.68
CA THR A 119 30.28 3.25 -9.40
C THR A 119 29.53 3.75 -10.64
N SER A 120 28.23 4.01 -10.53
CA SER A 120 27.55 5.06 -11.31
C SER A 120 26.31 5.57 -10.60
N SER A 121 26.11 6.90 -10.61
CA SER A 121 24.94 7.55 -10.03
C SER A 121 24.60 8.83 -10.82
N LYS A 122 23.34 8.92 -11.25
CA LYS A 122 22.65 10.18 -11.62
C LYS A 122 21.15 9.91 -11.63
N VAL A 123 20.41 10.38 -10.63
CA VAL A 123 19.83 11.72 -10.47
C VAL A 123 18.33 11.67 -10.81
N PHE A 124 17.50 11.84 -9.77
CA PHE A 124 16.12 12.27 -9.91
C PHE A 124 16.08 13.80 -10.04
N ALA A 125 15.16 14.32 -10.83
CA ALA A 125 14.83 15.75 -10.87
C ALA A 125 13.43 15.97 -10.27
N THR A 126 13.31 16.96 -9.38
CA THR A 126 12.12 17.21 -8.55
C THR A 126 11.41 18.48 -8.99
N GLN A 127 10.06 18.45 -9.12
CA GLN A 127 9.17 19.60 -8.84
C GLN A 127 7.66 19.26 -8.95
N ASN A 128 6.95 19.32 -7.81
CA ASN A 128 5.94 20.33 -7.43
C ASN A 128 5.28 21.16 -8.58
N HIS A 129 3.98 21.50 -8.61
CA HIS A 129 2.82 21.31 -7.72
C HIS A 129 1.48 21.56 -8.50
N PRO A 130 0.27 21.34 -7.93
CA PRO A 130 -1.07 21.53 -8.57
C PRO A 130 -1.61 22.99 -8.36
N PRO A 131 -2.91 23.39 -8.48
CA PRO A 131 -4.16 22.64 -8.79
C PRO A 131 -5.23 23.37 -9.69
N SER A 132 -6.33 22.67 -10.02
CA SER A 132 -7.72 23.20 -10.13
C SER A 132 -8.71 22.03 -10.39
N GLY A 133 -9.97 22.00 -9.94
CA GLY A 133 -10.70 22.96 -9.09
C GLY A 133 -12.16 23.22 -9.54
N ALA A 134 -13.08 22.26 -9.37
CA ALA A 134 -14.52 22.47 -9.63
C ALA A 134 -15.43 21.53 -8.81
N TRP A 135 -16.05 22.06 -7.75
CA TRP A 135 -17.24 21.46 -7.12
C TRP A 135 -18.49 22.11 -7.71
N ARG A 136 -19.58 21.34 -7.91
CA ARG A 136 -20.94 21.86 -7.75
C ARG A 136 -21.97 20.74 -7.54
N ASP A 137 -22.92 21.03 -6.68
CA ASP A 137 -24.20 20.31 -6.48
C ASP A 137 -25.24 21.40 -6.03
N PRO A 138 -26.51 21.13 -5.66
CA PRO A 138 -27.63 21.39 -6.58
C PRO A 138 -28.65 22.46 -6.06
N ALA A 139 -29.90 22.38 -6.55
CA ALA A 139 -31.07 23.26 -6.32
C ALA A 139 -31.15 24.50 -7.27
N ASP A 140 -32.32 25.09 -7.60
CA ASP A 140 -33.72 24.80 -7.19
C ASP A 140 -34.78 25.34 -8.21
N HIS A 141 -36.07 25.00 -8.01
CA HIS A 141 -37.31 25.67 -8.52
C HIS A 141 -37.61 25.66 -10.05
N LEU A 142 -38.81 26.02 -10.56
CA LEU A 142 -40.20 25.54 -10.37
C LEU A 142 -41.14 26.15 -11.48
N THR A 143 -42.12 25.38 -11.97
CA THR A 143 -43.47 25.78 -12.49
C THR A 143 -43.68 26.89 -13.56
N THR A 144 -44.47 26.58 -14.62
CA THR A 144 -45.63 27.37 -15.15
C THR A 144 -46.42 26.53 -16.21
N GLN A 145 -47.64 26.94 -16.60
CA GLN A 145 -48.74 26.09 -17.13
C GLN A 145 -49.48 26.71 -18.35
N ALA A 146 -50.34 25.91 -19.02
CA ALA A 146 -51.36 26.25 -20.05
C ALA A 146 -50.86 26.60 -21.48
N GLY A 147 -51.66 26.47 -22.56
CA GLY A 147 -53.08 26.06 -22.70
C GLY A 147 -53.49 25.70 -24.15
N ASP A 148 -54.79 25.45 -24.39
CA ASP A 148 -55.34 24.59 -25.47
C ASP A 148 -55.44 25.10 -26.94
N LEU A 149 -55.85 24.15 -27.81
CA LEU A 149 -55.84 24.06 -29.28
C LEU A 149 -56.79 25.01 -30.09
N PRO A 150 -56.50 25.25 -31.40
CA PRO A 150 -57.42 25.83 -32.42
C PRO A 150 -58.14 24.74 -33.27
N PRO A 151 -59.07 25.07 -34.22
CA PRO A 151 -58.72 24.98 -35.68
C PRO A 151 -59.62 25.77 -36.71
N GLN A 152 -59.32 25.56 -38.01
CA GLN A 152 -60.18 25.53 -39.23
C GLN A 152 -60.36 26.74 -40.20
N ALA A 153 -60.61 26.41 -41.49
CA ALA A 153 -60.65 27.30 -42.66
C ALA A 153 -61.57 26.77 -43.82
N SER A 154 -61.76 27.54 -44.90
CA SER A 154 -62.47 27.11 -46.14
C SER A 154 -62.15 27.99 -47.38
N PRO A 155 -62.01 27.44 -48.62
CA PRO A 155 -61.73 28.20 -49.85
C PRO A 155 -62.88 28.26 -50.89
N ILE A 156 -62.76 29.18 -51.85
CA ILE A 156 -63.76 29.52 -52.90
C ILE A 156 -63.54 28.73 -54.20
N LYS A 157 -64.62 28.45 -54.97
CA LYS A 157 -64.57 28.21 -56.43
C LYS A 157 -65.63 29.02 -57.20
N LYS A 158 -65.41 29.20 -58.51
CA LYS A 158 -66.07 30.22 -59.36
C LYS A 158 -66.80 29.65 -60.58
N ALA A 159 -67.71 30.48 -61.09
CA ALA A 159 -68.14 30.65 -62.49
C ALA A 159 -69.19 29.68 -63.10
N SER A 160 -70.12 30.29 -63.83
CA SER A 160 -71.10 29.70 -64.75
C SER A 160 -70.79 30.11 -66.20
N LYS A 161 -71.52 29.57 -67.20
CA LYS A 161 -71.58 30.19 -68.54
C LYS A 161 -72.83 29.82 -69.37
N HIS A 162 -73.65 30.86 -69.58
CA HIS A 162 -74.56 31.17 -70.71
C HIS A 162 -75.35 30.11 -71.51
N HIS A 163 -76.68 30.28 -71.46
CA HIS A 163 -77.66 30.42 -72.55
C HIS A 163 -77.66 29.50 -73.82
N ARG A 164 -78.87 29.03 -74.18
CA ARG A 164 -79.62 29.57 -75.35
C ARG A 164 -81.14 29.31 -75.25
N GLY A 165 -81.97 30.31 -75.57
CA GLY A 165 -83.42 30.18 -75.86
C GLY A 165 -83.66 29.94 -77.38
N THR A 166 -84.88 29.84 -77.91
CA THR A 166 -86.18 30.43 -77.47
C THR A 166 -87.37 29.59 -78.01
N GLN A 167 -88.59 29.90 -77.56
CA GLN A 167 -89.83 29.13 -77.78
C GLN A 167 -90.54 29.33 -79.13
N THR A 168 -91.57 28.50 -79.35
CA THR A 168 -92.49 28.48 -80.49
C THR A 168 -93.57 29.57 -80.43
N LYS A 169 -93.97 30.08 -81.61
CA LYS A 169 -95.25 30.74 -82.01
C LYS A 169 -96.23 31.25 -80.92
N ALA A 170 -96.70 32.48 -81.11
CA ALA A 170 -98.09 32.87 -80.82
C ALA A 170 -98.88 32.99 -82.13
N ALA A 171 -100.21 32.93 -82.04
CA ALA A 171 -101.16 33.18 -83.13
C ALA A 171 -102.11 34.32 -82.73
N GLU A 172 -103.16 34.56 -83.53
CA GLU A 172 -104.21 35.57 -83.31
C GLU A 172 -103.74 37.03 -83.52
N THR A 173 -104.59 38.03 -83.80
CA THR A 173 -106.08 38.02 -83.91
C THR A 173 -106.54 38.84 -85.12
N GLN A 174 -107.81 38.70 -85.52
CA GLN A 174 -108.47 39.50 -86.56
C GLN A 174 -109.36 40.61 -85.92
N SER A 175 -109.84 41.57 -86.73
CA SER A 175 -110.39 42.89 -86.34
C SER A 175 -109.29 43.88 -85.91
N THR A 176 -109.40 45.21 -86.10
CA THR A 176 -110.61 46.05 -86.22
C THR A 176 -110.59 46.96 -87.47
N ILE A 177 -111.77 47.39 -87.92
CA ILE A 177 -111.98 48.32 -89.04
C ILE A 177 -111.35 49.69 -88.70
N LYS A 178 -110.59 50.25 -89.65
CA LYS A 178 -110.14 51.66 -89.61
C LYS A 178 -111.14 52.53 -90.36
N ASN A 179 -111.63 53.60 -89.72
CA ASN A 179 -112.13 54.76 -90.46
C ASN A 179 -110.97 55.71 -90.72
N ASP A 180 -110.88 56.23 -91.94
CA ASP A 180 -109.80 57.11 -92.40
C ASP A 180 -110.20 58.58 -92.25
N ALA A 181 -109.22 59.45 -91.98
CA ALA A 181 -109.41 60.88 -91.75
C ALA A 181 -108.15 61.69 -92.13
N SER A 182 -107.63 61.45 -93.33
CA SER A 182 -106.43 62.11 -93.85
C SER A 182 -106.71 63.45 -94.54
N GLN A 183 -106.33 64.56 -93.88
CA GLN A 183 -105.78 65.79 -94.49
C GLN A 183 -105.25 66.72 -93.38
N GLN A 184 -103.93 66.74 -93.17
CA GLN A 184 -103.01 67.71 -93.78
C GLN A 184 -103.28 69.19 -93.40
N THR A 185 -102.64 69.62 -92.31
CA THR A 185 -102.04 70.96 -92.19
C THR A 185 -100.70 70.83 -91.43
N ASN A 186 -99.92 71.92 -91.34
CA ASN A 186 -98.52 71.91 -90.89
C ASN A 186 -98.27 71.51 -89.42
N TYR A 187 -99.31 71.09 -88.67
CA TYR A 187 -99.16 70.41 -87.38
C TYR A 187 -98.43 69.06 -87.47
N GLY A 188 -98.37 68.43 -88.65
CA GLY A 188 -97.83 67.07 -88.82
C GLY A 188 -96.45 66.86 -88.19
N VAL A 189 -95.52 67.81 -88.31
CA VAL A 189 -94.18 67.72 -87.69
C VAL A 189 -94.27 67.75 -86.16
N ALA A 190 -95.08 68.66 -85.60
CA ALA A 190 -95.24 68.80 -84.14
C ALA A 190 -96.12 67.71 -83.50
N VAL A 191 -96.95 67.02 -84.31
CA VAL A 191 -97.66 65.80 -83.89
C VAL A 191 -96.71 64.61 -83.87
N LEU A 192 -95.93 64.42 -84.93
CA LEU A 192 -94.88 63.39 -84.99
C LEU A 192 -93.85 63.56 -83.87
N ASP A 193 -93.36 64.78 -83.58
CA ASP A 193 -92.45 65.01 -82.46
C ASP A 193 -93.06 64.59 -81.10
N LYS A 194 -94.35 64.88 -80.86
CA LYS A 194 -95.03 64.45 -79.62
C LYS A 194 -95.16 62.93 -79.53
N GLU A 195 -95.52 62.27 -80.62
CA GLU A 195 -95.63 60.81 -80.70
C GLU A 195 -94.26 60.13 -80.55
N ILE A 196 -93.20 60.71 -81.13
CA ILE A 196 -91.81 60.26 -80.99
C ILE A 196 -91.31 60.45 -79.55
N ILE A 197 -91.62 61.57 -78.90
CA ILE A 197 -91.28 61.81 -77.48
C ILE A 197 -91.99 60.78 -76.59
N GLN A 198 -93.30 60.58 -76.75
CA GLN A 198 -94.07 59.57 -76.00
C GLN A 198 -93.54 58.15 -76.24
N LEU A 199 -93.22 57.79 -77.50
CA LEU A 199 -92.60 56.50 -77.81
C LEU A 199 -91.23 56.35 -77.13
N SER A 200 -90.45 57.43 -77.04
CA SER A 200 -89.19 57.43 -76.28
C SER A 200 -89.40 57.22 -74.78
N GLU A 201 -90.50 57.73 -74.21
CA GLU A 201 -90.86 57.57 -72.80
C GLU A 201 -91.30 56.14 -72.51
N TYR A 202 -92.20 55.57 -73.33
CA TYR A 202 -92.56 54.15 -73.24
C TYR A 202 -91.36 53.22 -73.43
N LEU A 203 -90.40 53.55 -74.32
CA LEU A 203 -89.18 52.77 -74.50
C LEU A 203 -88.27 52.82 -73.26
N LYS A 204 -88.09 54.00 -72.65
CA LYS A 204 -87.36 54.17 -71.38
C LYS A 204 -88.02 53.38 -70.24
N GLU A 205 -89.35 53.48 -70.13
CA GLU A 205 -90.13 52.81 -69.09
C GLU A 205 -90.12 51.28 -69.25
N ALA A 206 -90.22 50.77 -70.49
CA ALA A 206 -90.08 49.35 -70.81
C ALA A 206 -88.68 48.82 -70.45
N LEU A 207 -87.62 49.58 -70.77
CA LEU A 207 -86.24 49.23 -70.42
C LEU A 207 -86.03 49.21 -68.89
N GLN A 208 -86.63 50.15 -68.15
CA GLN A 208 -86.62 50.15 -66.68
C GLN A 208 -87.35 48.93 -66.11
N ARG A 209 -88.54 48.57 -66.64
CA ARG A 209 -89.24 47.35 -66.23
C ARG A 209 -88.42 46.09 -66.52
N GLU A 210 -87.75 46.03 -67.67
CA GLU A 210 -86.88 44.90 -68.02
C GLU A 210 -85.68 44.77 -67.06
N LEU A 211 -85.05 45.90 -66.68
CA LEU A 211 -83.96 45.92 -65.69
C LEU A 211 -84.43 45.43 -64.31
N VAL A 212 -85.60 45.89 -63.84
CA VAL A 212 -86.20 45.44 -62.57
C VAL A 212 -86.56 43.96 -62.61
N LEU A 213 -87.08 43.45 -63.74
CA LEU A 213 -87.36 42.02 -63.91
C LEU A 213 -86.08 41.17 -63.93
N LYS A 214 -85.00 41.65 -64.58
CA LYS A 214 -83.68 41.01 -64.52
C LYS A 214 -83.13 40.97 -63.09
N GLN A 215 -83.25 42.06 -62.33
CA GLN A 215 -82.83 42.10 -60.92
C GLN A 215 -83.65 41.14 -60.05
N LYS A 216 -84.98 41.10 -60.21
CA LYS A 216 -85.86 40.14 -59.52
C LYS A 216 -85.51 38.68 -59.87
N MET A 217 -85.19 38.38 -61.13
CA MET A 217 -84.76 37.05 -61.56
C MET A 217 -83.45 36.62 -60.88
N VAL A 218 -82.46 37.52 -60.80
CA VAL A 218 -81.20 37.25 -60.08
C VAL A 218 -81.45 36.97 -58.60
N ILE A 219 -82.28 37.78 -57.93
CA ILE A 219 -82.63 37.57 -56.51
C ILE A 219 -83.36 36.24 -56.30
N LEU A 220 -84.32 35.88 -57.17
CA LEU A 220 -85.02 34.60 -57.08
C LEU A 220 -84.09 33.40 -57.34
N GLN A 221 -83.13 33.52 -58.25
CA GLN A 221 -82.13 32.48 -58.51
C GLN A 221 -81.17 32.29 -57.32
N ASP A 222 -80.74 33.38 -56.69
CA ASP A 222 -79.89 33.39 -55.50
C ASP A 222 -80.61 32.76 -54.29
N LEU A 223 -81.85 33.18 -54.02
CA LEU A 223 -82.72 32.60 -52.99
C LEU A 223 -83.00 31.11 -53.23
N LEU A 224 -83.24 30.68 -54.48
CA LEU A 224 -83.43 29.27 -54.81
C LEU A 224 -82.17 28.46 -54.55
N SER A 225 -80.98 28.98 -54.90
CA SER A 225 -79.71 28.31 -54.64
C SER A 225 -79.44 28.16 -53.13
N THR A 226 -79.78 29.21 -52.36
CA THR A 226 -79.69 29.22 -50.89
C THR A 226 -80.64 28.21 -50.26
N LEU A 227 -81.90 28.14 -50.72
CA LEU A 227 -82.90 27.19 -50.24
C LEU A 227 -82.49 25.73 -50.53
N ILE A 228 -82.00 25.46 -51.75
CA ILE A 228 -81.46 24.14 -52.11
C ILE A 228 -80.31 23.79 -51.16
N GLN A 229 -79.28 24.63 -51.03
CA GLN A 229 -78.15 24.39 -50.14
C GLN A 229 -78.57 24.17 -48.67
N ALA A 230 -79.54 24.95 -48.17
CA ALA A 230 -80.08 24.80 -46.83
C ALA A 230 -80.74 23.41 -46.65
N SER A 231 -81.68 23.04 -47.52
CA SER A 231 -82.36 21.72 -47.47
C SER A 231 -81.38 20.55 -47.57
N ASP A 232 -80.37 20.69 -48.43
CA ASP A 232 -79.31 19.71 -48.66
C ASP A 232 -78.43 19.55 -47.41
N SER A 233 -78.21 20.62 -46.64
CA SER A 233 -77.56 20.56 -45.32
C SER A 233 -78.44 19.90 -44.25
N THR A 234 -79.75 20.19 -44.22
CA THR A 234 -80.70 19.68 -43.22
C THR A 234 -80.82 18.15 -43.30
N TRP A 235 -81.03 17.59 -44.50
CA TRP A 235 -81.14 16.14 -44.67
C TRP A 235 -79.83 15.39 -44.37
N LYS A 236 -78.67 16.01 -44.64
CA LYS A 236 -77.35 15.48 -44.23
C LYS A 236 -77.17 15.50 -42.71
N GLY A 237 -77.70 16.51 -42.03
CA GLY A 237 -77.79 16.54 -40.56
C GLY A 237 -78.63 15.38 -40.02
N GLN A 238 -79.87 15.26 -40.49
CA GLN A 238 -80.83 14.24 -40.05
C GLN A 238 -80.30 12.80 -40.22
N LEU A 239 -79.65 12.52 -41.36
CA LEU A 239 -79.07 11.20 -41.64
C LEU A 239 -77.91 10.85 -40.68
N ASN A 240 -77.10 11.83 -40.30
CA ASN A 240 -76.04 11.64 -39.32
C ASN A 240 -76.61 11.44 -37.91
N GLU A 241 -77.69 12.14 -37.55
CA GLU A 241 -78.38 11.96 -36.27
C GLU A 241 -78.96 10.54 -36.12
N GLU A 242 -79.69 10.03 -37.12
CA GLU A 242 -80.21 8.64 -37.08
C GLU A 242 -79.09 7.60 -37.07
N LYS A 243 -77.97 7.86 -37.76
CA LYS A 243 -76.76 7.01 -37.69
C LYS A 243 -76.15 6.99 -36.29
N LEU A 244 -76.20 8.10 -35.54
CA LEU A 244 -75.75 8.17 -34.15
C LEU A 244 -76.75 7.50 -33.19
N LYS A 245 -78.06 7.72 -33.37
CA LYS A 245 -79.11 7.00 -32.62
C LYS A 245 -79.01 5.49 -32.81
N GLY A 246 -78.75 5.01 -34.04
CA GLY A 246 -78.53 3.59 -34.32
C GLY A 246 -77.33 3.00 -33.55
N LYS A 247 -76.22 3.75 -33.48
CA LYS A 247 -75.07 3.37 -32.64
C LYS A 247 -75.41 3.34 -31.16
N LEU A 248 -76.10 4.37 -30.65
CA LEU A 248 -76.49 4.47 -29.24
C LEU A 248 -77.32 3.25 -28.82
N ARG A 249 -78.41 2.95 -29.55
CA ARG A 249 -79.25 1.75 -29.35
C ARG A 249 -78.42 0.46 -29.35
N SER A 250 -77.40 0.36 -30.20
CA SER A 250 -76.52 -0.83 -30.24
C SER A 250 -75.64 -1.00 -29.00
N LEU A 251 -75.17 0.10 -28.40
CA LEU A 251 -74.38 0.09 -27.16
C LEU A 251 -75.27 -0.14 -25.93
N GLU A 252 -76.46 0.45 -25.90
CA GLU A 252 -77.49 0.21 -24.88
C GLU A 252 -77.88 -1.28 -24.84
N ASN A 253 -78.13 -1.89 -26.01
CA ASN A 253 -78.42 -3.32 -26.13
C ASN A 253 -77.24 -4.20 -25.67
N GLN A 254 -75.99 -3.81 -25.94
CA GLN A 254 -74.80 -4.53 -25.45
C GLN A 254 -74.70 -4.45 -23.93
N LEU A 255 -74.88 -3.27 -23.34
CA LEU A 255 -74.85 -3.06 -21.88
C LEU A 255 -75.96 -3.87 -21.21
N TYR A 256 -77.19 -3.78 -21.70
CA TYR A 256 -78.34 -4.54 -21.18
C TYR A 256 -78.12 -6.06 -21.26
N ALA A 257 -77.59 -6.55 -22.39
CA ALA A 257 -77.27 -7.96 -22.57
C ALA A 257 -76.13 -8.43 -21.64
N CYS A 258 -75.18 -7.56 -21.29
CA CYS A 258 -74.19 -7.86 -20.25
C CYS A 258 -74.85 -7.91 -18.86
N THR A 259 -75.63 -6.89 -18.49
CA THR A 259 -76.33 -6.83 -17.18
C THR A 259 -77.26 -8.03 -16.95
N GLN A 260 -77.95 -8.54 -17.98
CA GLN A 260 -78.75 -9.77 -17.84
C GLN A 260 -77.94 -11.06 -17.73
N LYS A 261 -76.76 -11.15 -18.38
CA LYS A 261 -75.93 -12.38 -18.38
C LYS A 261 -75.22 -12.62 -17.06
N TYR A 262 -74.94 -11.56 -16.29
CA TYR A 262 -74.37 -11.68 -14.96
C TYR A 262 -75.46 -11.69 -13.88
N SER A 263 -75.71 -12.86 -13.29
CA SER A 263 -76.50 -12.94 -12.05
C SER A 263 -75.88 -12.00 -10.99
N PRO A 264 -76.69 -11.17 -10.29
CA PRO A 264 -76.17 -10.26 -9.25
C PRO A 264 -75.34 -10.97 -8.18
N TRP A 265 -75.67 -12.22 -7.86
CA TRP A 265 -74.92 -13.07 -6.93
C TRP A 265 -73.56 -13.49 -7.51
N GLY A 266 -73.51 -13.83 -8.80
CA GLY A 266 -72.26 -14.15 -9.51
C GLY A 266 -71.32 -12.94 -9.61
N MET A 267 -71.87 -11.75 -9.92
CA MET A 267 -71.08 -10.52 -9.94
C MET A 267 -70.55 -10.15 -8.54
N LYS A 268 -71.38 -10.28 -7.49
CA LYS A 268 -70.95 -10.08 -6.10
C LYS A 268 -69.85 -11.07 -5.68
N LYS A 269 -69.94 -12.34 -6.12
CA LYS A 269 -68.90 -13.34 -5.88
C LYS A 269 -67.57 -12.94 -6.52
N VAL A 270 -67.55 -12.57 -7.80
CA VAL A 270 -66.33 -12.12 -8.49
C VAL A 270 -65.73 -10.88 -7.84
N LEU A 271 -66.55 -9.90 -7.42
CA LEU A 271 -66.07 -8.72 -6.70
C LEU A 271 -65.37 -9.07 -5.37
N LEU A 272 -65.90 -10.05 -4.62
CA LEU A 272 -65.27 -10.54 -3.39
C LEU A 272 -63.95 -11.26 -3.70
N GLU A 273 -63.93 -12.15 -4.70
CA GLU A 273 -62.71 -12.86 -5.14
C GLU A 273 -61.60 -11.90 -5.63
N MET A 274 -61.97 -10.79 -6.28
CA MET A 274 -61.01 -9.75 -6.69
C MET A 274 -60.48 -8.94 -5.50
N GLU A 275 -61.32 -8.62 -4.52
CA GLU A 275 -60.92 -7.89 -3.31
C GLU A 275 -60.03 -8.76 -2.40
N ASP A 276 -60.34 -10.06 -2.24
CA ASP A 276 -59.48 -11.03 -1.57
C ASP A 276 -58.12 -11.19 -2.27
N GLN A 277 -58.10 -11.23 -3.61
CA GLN A 277 -56.85 -11.24 -4.38
C GLN A 277 -56.04 -9.96 -4.17
N LYS A 278 -56.67 -8.78 -4.28
CA LYS A 278 -56.04 -7.48 -4.01
C LYS A 278 -55.41 -7.45 -2.62
N ASN A 279 -56.16 -7.84 -1.60
CA ASN A 279 -55.68 -7.85 -0.21
C ASN A 279 -54.56 -8.87 -0.01
N SER A 280 -54.60 -10.02 -0.70
CA SER A 280 -53.50 -11.00 -0.70
C SER A 280 -52.22 -10.45 -1.38
N TYR A 281 -52.35 -9.70 -2.47
CA TYR A 281 -51.19 -9.05 -3.11
C TYR A 281 -50.63 -7.91 -2.26
N GLU A 282 -51.49 -7.08 -1.65
CA GLU A 282 -51.08 -6.00 -0.75
C GLU A 282 -50.35 -6.54 0.50
N GLN A 283 -50.86 -7.64 1.09
CA GLN A 283 -50.22 -8.30 2.22
C GLN A 283 -48.85 -8.87 1.86
N LYS A 284 -48.73 -9.59 0.73
CA LYS A 284 -47.44 -10.09 0.23
C LYS A 284 -46.45 -8.97 -0.09
N ALA A 285 -46.94 -7.83 -0.59
CA ALA A 285 -46.12 -6.65 -0.81
C ALA A 285 -45.57 -6.12 0.53
N LYS A 286 -46.43 -5.93 1.55
CA LYS A 286 -46.02 -5.52 2.91
C LYS A 286 -44.99 -6.47 3.52
N GLU A 287 -45.23 -7.77 3.46
CA GLU A 287 -44.30 -8.81 3.95
C GLU A 287 -42.95 -8.75 3.23
N SER A 288 -42.95 -8.59 1.90
CA SER A 288 -41.70 -8.44 1.13
C SER A 288 -40.93 -7.16 1.47
N LEU A 289 -41.64 -6.04 1.71
CA LEU A 289 -41.04 -4.77 2.12
C LEU A 289 -40.47 -4.85 3.54
N GLN A 290 -41.19 -5.46 4.48
CA GLN A 290 -40.69 -5.71 5.83
C GLN A 290 -39.41 -6.55 5.78
N LYS A 291 -39.40 -7.66 5.04
CA LYS A 291 -38.22 -8.49 4.88
C LYS A 291 -37.03 -7.72 4.30
N VAL A 292 -37.24 -6.89 3.27
CA VAL A 292 -36.18 -6.05 2.68
C VAL A 292 -35.67 -5.00 3.67
N LEU A 293 -36.51 -4.46 4.55
CA LEU A 293 -36.09 -3.57 5.63
C LEU A 293 -35.27 -4.31 6.71
N GLU A 294 -35.67 -5.52 7.10
CA GLU A 294 -34.90 -6.37 8.03
C GLU A 294 -33.53 -6.75 7.44
N GLU A 295 -33.49 -7.15 6.16
CA GLU A 295 -32.25 -7.41 5.43
C GLU A 295 -31.36 -6.16 5.36
N LYS A 296 -31.93 -4.98 5.05
CA LYS A 296 -31.21 -3.68 5.05
C LYS A 296 -30.60 -3.38 6.42
N MET A 297 -31.40 -3.44 7.50
CA MET A 297 -30.92 -3.16 8.86
C MET A 297 -29.79 -4.13 9.27
N SER A 298 -29.88 -5.40 8.87
CA SER A 298 -28.82 -6.39 9.11
C SER A 298 -27.53 -6.05 8.35
N ALA A 299 -27.64 -5.60 7.10
CA ALA A 299 -26.50 -5.19 6.26
C ALA A 299 -25.86 -3.89 6.77
N GLU A 300 -26.64 -2.93 7.25
CA GLU A 300 -26.15 -1.70 7.89
C GLU A 300 -25.41 -2.01 9.19
N GLN A 301 -25.92 -2.92 10.04
CA GLN A 301 -25.20 -3.35 11.24
C GLN A 301 -23.90 -4.10 10.90
N GLN A 302 -23.89 -4.94 9.85
CA GLN A 302 -22.68 -5.59 9.36
C GLN A 302 -21.66 -4.56 8.84
N LEU A 303 -22.10 -3.55 8.09
CA LEU A 303 -21.24 -2.46 7.59
C LEU A 303 -20.62 -1.66 8.74
N GLN A 304 -21.41 -1.29 9.77
CA GLN A 304 -20.85 -0.62 10.94
C GLN A 304 -19.85 -1.52 11.70
N ASN A 305 -20.10 -2.82 11.78
CA ASN A 305 -19.19 -3.76 12.43
C ASN A 305 -17.87 -3.91 11.65
N THR A 306 -17.91 -3.98 10.31
CA THR A 306 -16.70 -4.02 9.49
C THR A 306 -15.94 -2.70 9.54
N GLN A 307 -16.63 -1.55 9.50
CA GLN A 307 -16.02 -0.22 9.69
C GLN A 307 -15.28 -0.12 11.04
N ARG A 308 -15.89 -0.55 12.16
CA ARG A 308 -15.23 -0.60 13.47
C ARG A 308 -13.99 -1.51 13.45
N SER A 309 -14.09 -2.68 12.81
CA SER A 309 -12.95 -3.60 12.70
C SER A 309 -11.82 -3.07 11.81
N LEU A 310 -12.16 -2.28 10.78
CA LEU A 310 -11.21 -1.64 9.89
C LEU A 310 -10.44 -0.53 10.62
N ALA A 311 -11.15 0.38 11.32
CA ALA A 311 -10.51 1.43 12.11
C ALA A 311 -9.55 0.88 13.19
N LEU A 312 -9.93 -0.23 13.85
CA LEU A 312 -9.07 -0.94 14.80
C LEU A 312 -7.86 -1.64 14.14
N ALA A 313 -7.95 -2.01 12.86
CA ALA A 313 -6.83 -2.53 12.10
C ALA A 313 -5.91 -1.40 11.59
N GLU A 314 -6.49 -0.27 11.17
CA GLU A 314 -5.78 0.93 10.74
C GLU A 314 -4.95 1.53 11.89
N GLN A 315 -5.55 1.70 13.08
CA GLN A 315 -4.85 2.11 14.31
C GLN A 315 -3.65 1.19 14.59
N LYS A 316 -3.84 -0.13 14.56
CA LYS A 316 -2.75 -1.10 14.78
C LYS A 316 -1.67 -1.00 13.69
N CYS A 317 -2.06 -0.77 12.45
CA CYS A 317 -1.10 -0.51 11.38
C CYS A 317 -0.33 0.81 11.56
N GLU A 318 -0.83 1.77 12.33
CA GLU A 318 -0.07 2.97 12.72
C GLU A 318 0.85 2.70 13.91
N GLU A 319 0.36 2.00 14.95
CA GLU A 319 1.17 1.52 16.08
C GLU A 319 2.40 0.73 15.60
N TRP A 320 2.22 -0.24 14.69
CA TRP A 320 3.33 -1.02 14.10
C TRP A 320 4.30 -0.17 13.25
N LYS A 321 3.83 0.89 12.56
CA LYS A 321 4.72 1.81 11.82
C LYS A 321 5.58 2.62 12.79
N SER A 322 4.98 3.15 13.87
CA SER A 322 5.70 3.91 14.90
C SER A 322 6.75 3.05 15.60
N GLN A 323 6.41 1.80 15.95
CA GLN A 323 7.38 0.85 16.50
C GLN A 323 8.51 0.51 15.50
N TYR A 324 8.19 0.35 14.21
CA TYR A 324 9.18 0.09 13.17
C TYR A 324 10.14 1.28 12.98
N GLU A 325 9.63 2.51 12.89
CA GLU A 325 10.48 3.70 12.72
C GLU A 325 11.33 3.96 13.97
N ALA A 326 10.80 3.77 15.18
CA ALA A 326 11.58 3.85 16.42
C ALA A 326 12.72 2.81 16.46
N LEU A 327 12.42 1.54 16.21
CA LEU A 327 13.44 0.48 16.13
C LEU A 327 14.50 0.77 15.04
N LYS A 328 14.07 1.34 13.91
CA LYS A 328 14.95 1.80 12.81
C LYS A 328 15.77 3.05 13.19
N GLU A 329 15.40 3.77 14.24
CA GLU A 329 16.22 4.82 14.87
C GLU A 329 17.20 4.23 15.88
N ASP A 330 16.79 3.24 16.68
CA ASP A 330 17.70 2.47 17.54
C ASP A 330 18.80 1.77 16.73
N TRP A 331 18.48 1.18 15.56
CA TRP A 331 19.49 0.64 14.64
C TRP A 331 20.42 1.72 14.07
N ARG A 332 19.95 2.97 13.92
CA ARG A 332 20.79 4.10 13.48
C ARG A 332 21.72 4.57 14.62
N THR A 333 21.23 4.66 15.86
CA THR A 333 22.01 5.10 17.03
C THR A 333 23.04 4.05 17.45
N LEU A 334 22.66 2.76 17.52
CA LEU A 334 23.60 1.66 17.70
C LEU A 334 24.63 1.61 16.57
N GLY A 335 24.19 1.87 15.33
CA GLY A 335 25.05 2.02 14.17
C GLY A 335 26.00 3.23 14.22
N THR A 336 25.72 4.28 15.02
CA THR A 336 26.69 5.35 15.32
C THR A 336 27.63 4.97 16.47
N GLN A 337 27.11 4.36 17.54
CA GLN A 337 27.90 3.90 18.69
C GLN A 337 28.97 2.88 18.27
N HIS A 338 28.63 1.96 17.38
CA HIS A 338 29.59 0.99 16.85
C HIS A 338 30.76 1.66 16.13
N ARG A 339 30.49 2.65 15.25
CA ARG A 339 31.52 3.41 14.53
C ARG A 339 32.39 4.27 15.44
N GLU A 340 31.81 4.79 16.52
CA GLU A 340 32.56 5.52 17.55
C GLU A 340 33.49 4.57 18.32
N LEU A 341 33.01 3.40 18.75
CA LEU A 341 33.84 2.37 19.38
C LEU A 341 34.93 1.83 18.43
N GLU A 342 34.63 1.67 17.14
CA GLU A 342 35.64 1.36 16.11
C GLU A 342 36.71 2.45 16.04
N SER A 343 36.33 3.73 16.00
CA SER A 343 37.27 4.86 16.01
C SER A 343 38.17 4.84 17.26
N GLN A 344 37.57 4.64 18.44
CA GLN A 344 38.30 4.53 19.70
C GLN A 344 39.27 3.34 19.73
N LEU A 345 38.89 2.18 19.17
CA LEU A 345 39.78 1.03 19.02
C LEU A 345 40.97 1.33 18.10
N HIS A 346 40.77 2.03 16.98
CA HIS A 346 41.88 2.44 16.11
C HIS A 346 42.82 3.44 16.82
N VAL A 347 42.28 4.35 17.64
CA VAL A 347 43.08 5.28 18.47
C VAL A 347 43.87 4.52 19.55
N LEU A 348 43.27 3.52 20.20
CA LEU A 348 43.96 2.68 21.20
C LEU A 348 45.05 1.82 20.55
N GLN A 349 44.77 1.22 19.38
CA GLN A 349 45.76 0.47 18.59
C GLN A 349 46.94 1.37 18.19
N SER A 350 46.67 2.61 17.77
CA SER A 350 47.72 3.59 17.44
C SER A 350 48.57 3.97 18.66
N LYS A 351 47.94 4.13 19.84
CA LYS A 351 48.64 4.38 21.11
C LYS A 351 49.48 3.18 21.57
N LEU A 352 49.00 1.95 21.37
CA LEU A 352 49.73 0.71 21.69
C LEU A 352 50.96 0.56 20.80
N GLN A 353 50.83 0.72 19.48
CA GLN A 353 51.96 0.73 18.56
C GLN A 353 52.97 1.86 18.90
N GLY A 354 52.47 3.01 19.36
CA GLY A 354 53.27 4.11 19.92
C GLY A 354 53.85 3.86 21.31
N ALA A 355 53.56 2.73 21.95
CA ALA A 355 54.21 2.21 23.15
C ALA A 355 55.21 1.11 22.80
N ASP A 356 54.80 0.11 22.02
CA ASP A 356 55.67 -0.99 21.55
C ASP A 356 56.95 -0.48 20.87
N SER A 357 56.84 0.62 20.11
CA SER A 357 57.99 1.27 19.47
C SER A 357 58.93 1.99 20.45
N ARG A 358 58.42 2.56 21.55
CA ARG A 358 59.24 3.17 22.62
C ARG A 358 59.88 2.11 23.50
N ASP A 359 59.16 1.04 23.82
CA ASP A 359 59.70 -0.10 24.56
C ASP A 359 60.76 -0.82 23.71
N SER A 360 60.59 -0.93 22.39
CA SER A 360 61.62 -1.43 21.48
C SER A 360 62.89 -0.58 21.49
N GLN A 361 62.75 0.76 21.53
CA GLN A 361 63.88 1.68 21.67
C GLN A 361 64.56 1.55 23.04
N MET A 362 63.79 1.47 24.12
CA MET A 362 64.30 1.31 25.48
C MET A 362 65.06 -0.02 25.63
N ASN A 363 64.50 -1.12 25.13
CA ASN A 363 65.15 -2.43 25.10
C ASN A 363 66.35 -2.48 24.14
N GLN A 364 66.51 -1.54 23.21
CA GLN A 364 67.73 -1.39 22.42
C GLN A 364 68.79 -0.59 23.21
N ALA A 365 68.42 0.48 23.89
CA ALA A 365 69.31 1.24 24.75
C ALA A 365 69.84 0.43 25.94
N LEU A 366 68.98 -0.39 26.58
CA LEU A 366 69.38 -1.31 27.65
C LEU A 366 70.44 -2.31 27.17
N ARG A 367 70.22 -2.97 26.01
CA ARG A 367 71.21 -3.92 25.45
C ARG A 367 72.54 -3.27 25.07
N LEU A 368 72.54 -2.00 24.65
CA LEU A 368 73.77 -1.25 24.44
C LEU A 368 74.51 -1.01 25.76
N LEU A 369 73.81 -0.50 26.78
CA LEU A 369 74.38 -0.25 28.10
C LEU A 369 74.86 -1.55 28.81
N GLU A 370 74.15 -2.66 28.61
CA GLU A 370 74.57 -4.00 29.04
C GLU A 370 75.88 -4.43 28.36
N SER A 371 76.03 -4.17 27.05
CA SER A 371 77.27 -4.49 26.33
C SER A 371 78.45 -3.57 26.72
N GLU A 372 78.20 -2.27 26.94
CA GLU A 372 79.18 -1.33 27.48
C GLU A 372 79.61 -1.73 28.90
N HIS A 373 78.67 -2.17 29.74
CA HIS A 373 78.97 -2.66 31.08
C HIS A 373 79.82 -3.94 31.07
N GLN A 374 79.53 -4.88 30.16
CA GLN A 374 80.34 -6.08 29.96
C GLN A 374 81.75 -5.76 29.45
N GLU A 375 81.89 -4.82 28.50
CA GLU A 375 83.20 -4.37 28.01
C GLU A 375 84.01 -3.66 29.11
N LEU A 376 83.37 -2.78 29.89
CA LEU A 376 84.00 -2.13 31.04
C LEU A 376 84.40 -3.13 32.13
N GLN A 377 83.59 -4.15 32.39
CA GLN A 377 83.92 -5.17 33.38
C GLN A 377 85.09 -6.05 32.91
N ALA A 378 85.09 -6.54 31.67
CA ALA A 378 86.24 -7.24 31.09
C ALA A 378 87.51 -6.35 31.11
N ARG A 379 87.37 -5.04 30.90
CA ARG A 379 88.48 -4.09 31.01
C ARG A 379 88.98 -3.92 32.45
N ILE A 380 88.11 -3.98 33.44
CA ILE A 380 88.48 -3.99 34.87
C ILE A 380 89.21 -5.29 35.23
N GLU A 381 88.73 -6.44 34.74
CA GLU A 381 89.34 -7.76 34.96
C GLU A 381 90.78 -7.80 34.41
N CYS A 382 91.01 -7.40 33.15
CA CYS A 382 92.38 -7.30 32.62
C CYS A 382 93.27 -6.31 33.41
N LEU A 383 92.73 -5.19 33.91
CA LEU A 383 93.48 -4.23 34.72
C LEU A 383 93.74 -4.71 36.16
N GLN A 384 93.02 -5.74 36.63
CA GLN A 384 93.33 -6.47 37.86
C GLN A 384 94.43 -7.49 37.60
N GLU A 385 94.36 -8.27 36.51
CA GLU A 385 95.42 -9.19 36.10
C GLU A 385 96.77 -8.46 35.89
N ASP A 386 96.78 -7.35 35.16
CA ASP A 386 97.96 -6.48 34.97
C ASP A 386 98.52 -5.98 36.32
N ARG A 387 97.65 -5.60 37.26
CA ARG A 387 98.04 -5.12 38.60
C ARG A 387 98.64 -6.24 39.43
N ASP A 388 98.04 -7.41 39.44
CA ASP A 388 98.46 -8.53 40.27
C ASP A 388 99.78 -9.13 39.76
N LEU A 389 99.99 -9.13 38.43
CA LEU A 389 101.29 -9.38 37.81
C LEU A 389 102.34 -8.35 38.25
N CYS A 390 102.03 -7.05 38.14
CA CYS A 390 102.92 -5.96 38.60
C CYS A 390 103.21 -6.04 40.12
N SER A 391 102.24 -6.50 40.93
CA SER A 391 102.44 -6.71 42.37
C SER A 391 103.39 -7.88 42.64
N SER A 392 103.28 -8.95 41.86
CA SER A 392 104.16 -10.12 41.91
C SER A 392 105.60 -9.76 41.50
N ASP A 393 105.76 -8.98 40.43
CA ASP A 393 107.06 -8.49 39.97
C ASP A 393 107.71 -7.53 40.98
N THR A 394 106.96 -6.58 41.53
CA THR A 394 107.48 -5.66 42.54
C THR A 394 107.82 -6.36 43.85
N GLN A 395 107.05 -7.37 44.28
CA GLN A 395 107.40 -8.21 45.43
C GLN A 395 108.65 -9.07 45.16
N HIS A 396 108.77 -9.67 43.97
CA HIS A 396 109.95 -10.41 43.55
C HIS A 396 111.21 -9.53 43.51
N LEU A 397 111.11 -8.32 42.96
CA LEU A 397 112.19 -7.32 42.97
C LEU A 397 112.53 -6.86 44.39
N GLN A 398 111.54 -6.68 45.27
CA GLN A 398 111.78 -6.33 46.67
C GLN A 398 112.52 -7.47 47.41
N ASP A 399 112.21 -8.73 47.11
CA ASP A 399 112.92 -9.88 47.67
C ASP A 399 114.31 -10.06 47.04
N GLN A 400 114.53 -9.70 45.77
CA GLN A 400 115.88 -9.60 45.20
C GLN A 400 116.69 -8.50 45.91
N LEU A 401 116.09 -7.34 46.17
CA LEU A 401 116.73 -6.27 46.92
C LEU A 401 117.12 -6.74 48.33
N LYS A 402 116.20 -7.35 49.10
CA LYS A 402 116.49 -7.94 50.42
C LYS A 402 117.67 -8.90 50.37
N ARG A 403 117.69 -9.86 49.42
CA ARG A 403 118.82 -10.79 49.25
C ARG A 403 120.13 -10.04 48.97
N SER A 404 120.11 -9.02 48.10
CA SER A 404 121.31 -8.19 47.84
C SER A 404 121.75 -7.35 49.04
N GLU A 405 120.82 -6.95 49.92
CA GLU A 405 121.13 -6.27 51.18
C GLU A 405 121.68 -7.24 52.23
N GLU A 406 121.14 -8.46 52.33
CA GLU A 406 121.66 -9.56 53.15
C GLU A 406 123.07 -9.97 52.70
N GLU A 407 123.30 -10.13 51.38
CA GLU A 407 124.61 -10.37 50.80
C GLU A 407 125.57 -9.21 51.07
N LYS A 408 125.12 -7.96 50.93
CA LYS A 408 125.90 -6.76 51.27
C LYS A 408 126.23 -6.70 52.76
N LEU A 409 125.32 -7.10 53.66
CA LEU A 409 125.57 -7.18 55.10
C LEU A 409 126.53 -8.33 55.43
N ALA A 410 126.44 -9.47 54.74
CA ALA A 410 127.40 -10.58 54.84
C ALA A 410 128.78 -10.18 54.30
N LEU A 411 128.86 -9.34 53.26
CA LEU A 411 130.11 -8.76 52.76
C LEU A 411 130.66 -7.69 53.70
N VAL A 412 129.82 -6.82 54.27
CA VAL A 412 130.24 -5.81 55.26
C VAL A 412 130.76 -6.48 56.54
N THR A 413 130.12 -7.54 57.04
CA THR A 413 130.61 -8.30 58.19
C THR A 413 131.90 -9.07 57.87
N LYS A 414 132.05 -9.63 56.65
CA LYS A 414 133.35 -10.16 56.18
C LYS A 414 134.42 -9.07 56.07
N VAL A 415 134.09 -7.87 55.61
CA VAL A 415 135.02 -6.73 55.56
C VAL A 415 135.38 -6.26 56.97
N GLN A 416 134.46 -6.27 57.92
CA GLN A 416 134.75 -5.99 59.34
C GLN A 416 135.63 -7.07 59.98
N GLN A 417 135.43 -8.35 59.63
CA GLN A 417 136.32 -9.46 60.03
C GLN A 417 137.71 -9.31 59.39
N LEU A 418 137.80 -8.91 58.13
CA LEU A 418 139.08 -8.63 57.47
C LEU A 418 139.75 -7.37 58.03
N GLN A 419 138.98 -6.35 58.43
CA GLN A 419 139.51 -5.17 59.13
C GLN A 419 140.01 -5.50 60.54
N SER A 420 139.35 -6.39 61.29
CA SER A 420 139.85 -6.83 62.60
C SER A 420 141.07 -7.74 62.45
N LEU A 421 141.12 -8.60 61.43
CA LEU A 421 142.33 -9.35 61.07
C LEU A 421 143.46 -8.43 60.61
N LEU A 422 143.18 -7.36 59.86
CA LEU A 422 144.15 -6.35 59.47
C LEU A 422 144.63 -5.52 60.67
N GLN A 423 143.75 -5.22 61.64
CA GLN A 423 144.13 -4.62 62.92
C GLN A 423 145.02 -5.56 63.74
N ASN A 424 144.72 -6.87 63.76
CA ASN A 424 145.58 -7.86 64.42
C ASN A 424 146.94 -8.00 63.72
N GLN A 425 147.00 -7.89 62.39
CA GLN A 425 148.25 -7.85 61.63
C GLN A 425 149.01 -6.52 61.82
N SER A 426 148.31 -5.38 61.93
CA SER A 426 148.97 -4.11 62.26
C SER A 426 149.49 -4.11 63.69
N LEU A 427 148.80 -4.74 64.65
CA LEU A 427 149.32 -4.97 65.99
C LEU A 427 150.58 -5.86 65.96
N GLN A 428 150.61 -6.91 65.12
CA GLN A 428 151.82 -7.71 64.87
C GLN A 428 152.97 -6.94 64.19
N LEU A 429 152.69 -5.82 63.51
CA LEU A 429 153.69 -4.93 62.92
C LEU A 429 153.96 -3.67 63.75
N GLN A 430 153.31 -3.52 64.91
CA GLN A 430 153.41 -2.38 65.82
C GLN A 430 153.99 -2.76 67.19
N GLU A 431 154.73 -3.88 67.27
CA GLU A 431 155.67 -4.16 68.37
C GLU A 431 157.08 -3.59 68.11
N GLN A 432 157.26 -2.79 67.05
CA GLN A 432 158.27 -1.72 67.02
C GLN A 432 157.60 -0.34 67.08
N GLU A 433 158.25 0.54 67.85
CA GLU A 433 157.94 1.95 68.11
C GLU A 433 156.62 2.27 68.86
N LYS A 434 156.79 2.82 70.07
CA LYS A 434 155.76 3.42 70.93
C LYS A 434 155.97 4.93 70.95
N LEU A 435 154.89 5.73 70.97
CA LEU A 435 154.68 6.87 71.90
C LEU A 435 153.54 7.80 71.44
N LEU A 436 152.56 8.05 72.35
CA LEU A 436 151.71 9.27 72.42
C LEU A 436 150.71 9.48 71.25
N THR A 437 149.55 10.15 71.37
CA THR A 437 148.99 10.93 72.50
C THR A 437 147.44 10.95 72.49
N LYS A 438 146.82 11.04 73.68
CA LYS A 438 145.59 11.80 74.06
C LYS A 438 144.39 11.93 73.07
N LYS A 439 143.21 11.58 73.63
CA LYS A 439 141.92 12.34 73.59
C LYS A 439 141.20 12.45 72.22
N ASP A 440 139.88 12.67 72.14
CA ASP A 440 138.83 12.89 73.16
C ASP A 440 137.46 12.34 72.69
N GLN A 441 136.48 12.32 73.60
CA GLN A 441 135.03 12.62 73.46
C GLN A 441 134.41 12.79 72.04
N ALA A 442 133.16 12.35 71.76
CA ALA A 442 132.07 11.95 72.67
C ALA A 442 131.01 10.97 72.09
N LEU A 443 130.35 10.29 73.04
CA LEU A 443 128.99 9.71 73.05
C LEU A 443 127.88 10.80 72.89
N PRO A 444 126.54 10.50 72.91
CA PRO A 444 125.77 9.23 72.85
C PRO A 444 124.44 9.29 72.01
N VAL A 445 123.52 8.30 72.19
CA VAL A 445 122.02 8.47 72.38
C VAL A 445 121.17 8.98 71.19
N ARG A 446 119.93 8.56 70.89
CA ARG A 446 118.98 7.44 71.23
C ARG A 446 118.12 7.24 69.94
N SER A 447 117.47 6.10 69.60
CA SER A 447 116.40 5.35 70.29
C SER A 447 115.07 6.13 70.49
N PRO A 448 113.89 5.47 70.59
CA PRO A 448 113.20 4.82 69.46
C PRO A 448 111.64 4.98 69.44
N LYS A 449 110.99 4.64 68.30
CA LYS A 449 109.56 4.21 68.22
C LYS A 449 108.51 5.29 68.67
N PRO A 450 107.19 4.98 68.82
CA PRO A 450 106.23 4.55 67.80
C PRO A 450 104.88 5.34 67.88
N SER A 451 103.73 4.64 67.84
CA SER A 451 102.31 5.05 67.98
C SER A 451 101.70 5.81 66.79
N HIS A 452 100.66 5.28 66.13
CA HIS A 452 99.27 4.94 66.52
C HIS A 452 98.32 6.15 66.55
N ASN A 453 97.23 6.04 65.78
CA ASN A 453 95.87 6.08 66.32
C ASN A 453 94.92 5.32 65.37
N GLU A 454 93.85 4.77 65.93
CA GLU A 454 92.74 4.16 65.20
C GLU A 454 91.73 5.24 64.77
N VAL A 455 90.86 4.92 63.80
CA VAL A 455 89.39 5.12 63.83
C VAL A 455 88.81 4.76 62.46
N GLU A 456 88.11 3.64 62.42
CA GLU A 456 86.89 3.43 61.63
C GLU A 456 85.69 3.86 62.52
N PRO A 457 84.47 4.15 62.00
CA PRO A 457 83.96 3.60 60.75
C PRO A 457 83.21 4.56 59.79
N GLU A 458 82.85 4.00 58.63
CA GLU A 458 81.61 4.18 57.83
C GLU A 458 80.75 5.46 57.94
N GLY A 459 80.20 5.89 56.78
CA GLY A 459 78.79 6.33 56.73
C GLY A 459 78.42 7.66 56.05
N PRO A 460 78.71 7.87 54.74
CA PRO A 460 78.08 8.97 53.99
C PRO A 460 76.63 8.61 53.63
N GLY A 461 75.63 9.31 54.19
CA GLY A 461 74.23 8.92 54.00
C GLY A 461 73.16 9.94 54.45
N LYS A 462 73.16 11.16 53.89
CA LYS A 462 72.12 12.19 54.15
C LYS A 462 71.70 13.00 52.93
N GLU A 463 71.35 12.34 51.83
CA GLU A 463 70.85 13.04 50.62
C GLU A 463 69.66 12.36 49.91
N GLN A 464 69.04 11.34 50.54
CA GLN A 464 67.86 10.65 49.99
C GLN A 464 66.51 11.12 50.59
N ASP A 465 66.52 11.70 51.79
CA ASP A 465 65.29 12.03 52.56
C ASP A 465 64.51 13.26 52.01
N LEU A 466 65.00 13.91 50.95
CA LEU A 466 64.30 15.01 50.29
C LEU A 466 63.63 14.54 48.99
N ASP A 467 64.37 13.88 48.10
CA ASP A 467 63.86 13.42 46.79
C ASP A 467 62.74 12.37 46.94
N PHE A 468 62.88 11.42 47.88
CA PHE A 468 61.80 10.49 48.21
C PHE A 468 60.53 11.18 48.75
N ARG A 469 60.66 12.37 49.35
CA ARG A 469 59.52 13.12 49.90
C ARG A 469 58.70 13.78 48.81
N ASP A 470 59.37 14.30 47.78
CA ASP A 470 58.74 14.91 46.61
C ASP A 470 58.19 13.84 45.65
N GLU A 471 58.87 12.69 45.48
CA GLU A 471 58.26 11.57 44.77
C GLU A 471 57.02 11.06 45.52
N LEU A 472 57.05 10.91 46.85
CA LEU A 472 55.89 10.48 47.63
C LEU A 472 54.70 11.44 47.45
N GLN A 473 54.92 12.77 47.51
CA GLN A 473 53.87 13.76 47.23
C GLN A 473 53.31 13.62 45.80
N LYS A 474 54.17 13.44 44.81
CA LYS A 474 53.78 13.22 43.40
C LYS A 474 52.93 11.97 43.22
N LYS A 475 53.26 10.85 43.88
CA LYS A 475 52.44 9.62 43.90
C LYS A 475 51.10 9.87 44.62
N THR A 476 51.09 10.64 45.71
CA THR A 476 49.87 10.96 46.46
C THR A 476 48.88 11.78 45.61
N LEU A 477 49.36 12.76 44.85
CA LEU A 477 48.55 13.52 43.90
C LEU A 477 48.04 12.65 42.74
N GLN A 478 48.86 11.72 42.24
CA GLN A 478 48.45 10.77 41.21
C GLN A 478 47.38 9.78 41.71
N LEU A 479 47.49 9.33 42.96
CA LEU A 479 46.47 8.51 43.62
C LEU A 479 45.17 9.28 43.83
N LEU A 480 45.23 10.55 44.27
CA LEU A 480 44.05 11.41 44.41
C LEU A 480 43.34 11.66 43.06
N ALA A 481 44.10 11.80 41.97
CA ALA A 481 43.54 11.90 40.62
C ALA A 481 42.84 10.59 40.21
N LYS A 482 43.48 9.44 40.41
CA LYS A 482 42.86 8.13 40.13
C LYS A 482 41.65 7.84 41.02
N GLU A 483 41.65 8.26 42.27
CA GLU A 483 40.50 8.17 43.18
C GLU A 483 39.30 9.03 42.69
N LYS A 484 39.55 10.14 41.98
CA LYS A 484 38.50 10.92 41.30
C LYS A 484 37.97 10.19 40.07
N GLU A 485 38.85 9.72 39.18
CA GLU A 485 38.46 8.89 38.02
C GLU A 485 37.64 7.66 38.45
N CYS A 486 38.06 6.98 39.53
CA CYS A 486 37.30 5.85 40.07
C CYS A 486 35.92 6.26 40.58
N ARG A 487 35.76 7.41 41.26
CA ARG A 487 34.44 7.90 41.69
C ARG A 487 33.53 8.27 40.51
N GLU A 488 34.10 8.88 39.48
CA GLU A 488 33.40 9.22 38.24
C GLU A 488 32.88 7.96 37.53
N LEU A 489 33.76 6.97 37.33
CA LEU A 489 33.40 5.65 36.76
C LEU A 489 32.39 4.86 37.60
N HIS A 490 32.42 4.97 38.94
CA HIS A 490 31.37 4.40 39.79
C HIS A 490 30.03 5.10 39.56
N SER A 491 30.00 6.43 39.44
CA SER A 491 28.76 7.16 39.15
C SER A 491 28.21 6.87 37.75
N GLU A 492 29.06 6.64 36.74
CA GLU A 492 28.64 6.16 35.42
C GLU A 492 28.03 4.75 35.49
N LEU A 493 28.66 3.85 36.27
CA LEU A 493 28.15 2.49 36.48
C LEU A 493 26.81 2.47 37.23
N ASP A 494 26.66 3.30 38.26
CA ASP A 494 25.42 3.46 39.02
C ASP A 494 24.30 3.99 38.12
N ASN A 495 24.55 5.05 37.34
CA ASN A 495 23.61 5.59 36.34
C ASN A 495 23.17 4.52 35.33
N LEU A 496 24.12 3.76 34.78
CA LEU A 496 23.83 2.68 33.82
C LEU A 496 23.03 1.53 34.47
N SER A 497 23.25 1.28 35.77
CA SER A 497 22.46 0.30 36.53
C SER A 497 21.00 0.76 36.71
N ASP A 498 20.78 2.06 36.92
CA ASP A 498 19.45 2.65 37.07
C ASP A 498 18.70 2.68 35.73
N GLU A 499 19.39 2.92 34.61
CA GLU A 499 18.85 2.76 33.25
C GLU A 499 18.44 1.30 32.98
N TYR A 500 19.28 0.33 33.37
CA TYR A 500 18.97 -1.10 33.27
C TYR A 500 17.75 -1.49 34.11
N LEU A 501 17.66 -1.01 35.36
CA LEU A 501 16.50 -1.21 36.23
C LEU A 501 15.24 -0.48 35.71
N SER A 502 15.39 0.65 35.02
CA SER A 502 14.30 1.35 34.32
C SER A 502 13.79 0.53 33.12
N CYS A 503 14.71 -0.05 32.33
CA CYS A 503 14.38 -0.95 31.22
C CYS A 503 13.66 -2.23 31.70
N LEU A 504 14.15 -2.86 32.78
CA LEU A 504 13.48 -4.01 33.40
C LEU A 504 12.06 -3.69 33.87
N ARG A 505 11.84 -2.54 34.52
CA ARG A 505 10.50 -2.10 34.96
C ARG A 505 9.55 -1.89 33.77
N LYS A 506 10.02 -1.29 32.67
CA LYS A 506 9.25 -1.15 31.41
C LYS A 506 8.89 -2.51 30.82
N LEU A 507 9.84 -3.45 30.75
CA LEU A 507 9.60 -4.82 30.25
C LEU A 507 8.61 -5.60 31.12
N GLN A 508 8.65 -5.43 32.45
CA GLN A 508 7.66 -5.99 33.36
C GLN A 508 6.27 -5.41 33.09
N HIS A 509 6.15 -4.08 32.94
CA HIS A 509 4.87 -3.42 32.68
C HIS A 509 4.24 -3.86 31.35
N CYS A 510 5.01 -3.87 30.24
CA CYS A 510 4.52 -4.36 28.95
C CYS A 510 4.09 -5.84 29.01
N ARG A 511 4.76 -6.65 29.84
CA ARG A 511 4.38 -8.07 30.07
C ARG A 511 3.08 -8.17 30.87
N GLU A 512 2.84 -7.28 31.84
CA GLU A 512 1.59 -7.21 32.59
C GLU A 512 0.42 -6.79 31.70
N GLU A 513 0.58 -5.74 30.87
CA GLU A 513 -0.43 -5.33 29.87
C GLU A 513 -0.73 -6.45 28.86
N LEU A 514 0.29 -7.17 28.39
CA LEU A 514 0.13 -8.33 27.53
C LEU A 514 -0.59 -9.50 28.24
N SER A 515 -0.41 -9.65 29.57
CA SER A 515 -1.13 -10.65 30.36
C SER A 515 -2.60 -10.27 30.60
N GLN A 516 -2.90 -8.98 30.83
CA GLN A 516 -4.24 -8.47 31.03
C GLN A 516 -5.06 -8.55 29.74
N SER A 517 -4.48 -8.17 28.61
CA SER A 517 -5.11 -8.29 27.28
C SER A 517 -5.30 -9.74 26.81
N GLN A 518 -4.59 -10.71 27.41
CA GLN A 518 -4.81 -12.14 27.19
C GLN A 518 -5.83 -12.79 28.15
N GLN A 519 -6.29 -12.09 29.22
CA GLN A 519 -7.37 -12.65 30.04
C GLN A 519 -8.70 -12.62 29.28
N PRO A 520 -9.39 -13.76 29.08
CA PRO A 520 -10.72 -13.75 28.50
C PRO A 520 -11.69 -13.04 29.47
N PRO A 521 -12.65 -12.25 28.95
CA PRO A 521 -13.57 -11.49 29.79
C PRO A 521 -14.35 -12.42 30.73
N PRO A 522 -14.66 -11.98 31.97
CA PRO A 522 -15.31 -12.83 32.97
C PRO A 522 -16.60 -13.41 32.41
N ARG A 523 -16.69 -14.75 32.39
CA ARG A 523 -17.81 -15.50 31.79
C ARG A 523 -19.15 -15.10 32.43
N ARG A 524 -19.84 -14.12 31.83
CA ARG A 524 -21.24 -13.83 32.11
C ARG A 524 -22.07 -15.11 31.99
N GLN A 525 -23.07 -15.26 32.85
CA GLN A 525 -23.75 -16.53 33.17
C GLN A 525 -24.57 -17.17 32.02
N CYS A 526 -24.44 -16.67 30.79
CA CYS A 526 -25.20 -17.07 29.60
C CYS A 526 -25.11 -18.58 29.31
N GLY A 527 -23.96 -19.22 29.56
CA GLY A 527 -23.81 -20.67 29.38
C GLY A 527 -24.81 -21.52 30.18
N ARG A 528 -25.25 -21.05 31.36
CA ARG A 528 -26.25 -21.77 32.18
C ARG A 528 -27.65 -21.69 31.56
N TRP A 529 -27.99 -20.55 30.94
CA TRP A 529 -29.25 -20.38 30.21
C TRP A 529 -29.29 -21.18 28.91
N ILE A 530 -28.19 -21.23 28.16
CA ILE A 530 -28.08 -22.04 26.94
C ILE A 530 -28.28 -23.54 27.25
N LEU A 531 -27.67 -24.04 28.34
CA LEU A 531 -27.86 -25.43 28.78
C LEU A 531 -29.32 -25.73 29.19
N MET A 532 -30.00 -24.81 29.89
CA MET A 532 -31.42 -24.97 30.21
C MET A 532 -32.31 -24.94 28.96
N LEU A 533 -32.00 -24.08 27.98
CA LEU A 533 -32.75 -24.01 26.72
C LEU A 533 -32.62 -25.31 25.91
N MET A 534 -31.40 -25.88 25.84
CA MET A 534 -31.13 -27.16 25.17
C MET A 534 -31.80 -28.35 25.88
N ALA A 535 -31.91 -28.32 27.21
CA ALA A 535 -32.67 -29.33 27.95
C ALA A 535 -34.18 -29.25 27.64
N LEU A 536 -34.74 -28.04 27.59
CA LEU A 536 -36.16 -27.83 27.26
C LEU A 536 -36.49 -28.25 25.82
N THR A 537 -35.64 -27.94 24.83
CA THR A 537 -35.86 -28.39 23.45
C THR A 537 -35.71 -29.91 23.30
N ALA A 538 -34.76 -30.54 23.99
CA ALA A 538 -34.64 -31.99 24.01
C ALA A 538 -35.88 -32.69 24.60
N ILE A 539 -36.42 -32.16 25.71
CA ILE A 539 -37.68 -32.67 26.31
C ILE A 539 -38.85 -32.49 25.33
N ALA A 540 -38.98 -31.33 24.69
CA ALA A 540 -40.05 -31.08 23.72
C ALA A 540 -39.97 -32.04 22.51
N VAL A 541 -38.77 -32.32 22.00
CA VAL A 541 -38.57 -33.31 20.92
C VAL A 541 -38.91 -34.73 21.39
N ALA A 542 -38.53 -35.12 22.61
CA ALA A 542 -38.87 -36.42 23.17
C ALA A 542 -40.39 -36.62 23.31
N VAL A 543 -41.12 -35.60 23.79
CA VAL A 543 -42.59 -35.63 23.88
C VAL A 543 -43.24 -35.69 22.49
N MET A 544 -42.72 -34.95 21.51
CA MET A 544 -43.23 -35.00 20.13
C MET A 544 -43.00 -36.36 19.45
N LEU A 545 -41.91 -37.06 19.78
CA LEU A 545 -41.67 -38.43 19.31
C LEU A 545 -42.60 -39.43 20.01
N ALA A 546 -42.70 -39.39 21.34
CA ALA A 546 -43.60 -40.29 22.09
C ALA A 546 -45.08 -40.14 21.67
N ASN A 547 -45.56 -38.91 21.45
CA ASN A 547 -46.92 -38.69 20.93
C ASN A 547 -47.07 -39.20 19.50
N LYS A 548 -46.04 -39.09 18.65
CA LYS A 548 -46.08 -39.60 17.28
C LYS A 548 -46.20 -41.12 17.24
N ASP A 549 -45.47 -41.83 18.10
CA ASP A 549 -45.55 -43.30 18.17
C ASP A 549 -46.93 -43.75 18.70
N SER A 550 -47.53 -42.98 19.62
CA SER A 550 -48.90 -43.22 20.11
C SER A 550 -50.02 -42.96 19.08
N LEU A 551 -49.69 -42.35 17.93
CA LEU A 551 -50.60 -42.13 16.79
C LEU A 551 -50.46 -43.22 15.71
N THR A 552 -49.69 -44.29 15.97
CA THR A 552 -49.41 -45.37 15.01
C THR A 552 -49.76 -46.78 15.53
N LEU A 553 -50.75 -46.88 16.41
CA LEU A 553 -51.31 -48.14 16.92
C LEU A 553 -52.82 -48.22 16.68
#